data_AF-A0AAV6HW40-F1
#
_entry.id   AF-A0AAV6HW40-F1
#
_cell.length_a   1.000
_cell.length_b   1.000
_cell.length_c   1.000
_cell.angle_alpha   90.00
_cell.angle_beta   90.00
_cell.angle_gamma   90.00
#
_symmetry.space_group_name_H-M   'P 1'
#
loop_
_entity.id
_entity.type
_entity.pdbx_description
1 polymer ?
#
loop_
_entity_poly.entity_id
_entity_poly.type
_entity_poly.pdbx_seq_one_letter_code
_entity_poly.pdbx_strand_id
1 'polypeptide(L)'
;MEIVSNGVYRSIEHRATVNSTKERLSIATFYSSNLDSELGPAHSLVGPDNPAVFRRMPIEEYFKEFFAQKLNAKKAVLEQDQQGDEQCAMNSTGDEQYSMSIGKQWKEFLDYNDSIGFIFHDDAKRLDRAAKNRYNV
;
A
#
# COMPACT_ATOMS: atom_id res chain seq x y z
N MET A 1 -1.99 5.24 4.97
CA MET A 1 -3.46 5.25 5.16
C MET A 1 -3.87 4.90 6.57
N GLU A 2 -3.31 3.83 7.17
CA GLU A 2 -3.66 3.38 8.52
C GLU A 2 -3.73 4.49 9.58
N ILE A 3 -2.65 5.25 9.73
CA ILE A 3 -2.57 6.38 10.68
C ILE A 3 -3.67 7.41 10.42
N VAL A 4 -3.82 7.86 9.16
CA VAL A 4 -4.81 8.90 8.78
C VAL A 4 -6.25 8.43 9.01
N SER A 5 -6.51 7.14 8.79
CA SER A 5 -7.82 6.51 8.98
C SER A 5 -8.14 6.17 10.44
N ASN A 6 -7.28 6.53 11.39
CA ASN A 6 -7.37 6.11 12.79
C ASN A 6 -7.52 4.58 12.93
N GLY A 7 -6.85 3.79 12.08
CA GLY A 7 -6.85 2.33 12.13
C GLY A 7 -7.97 1.63 11.35
N VAL A 8 -8.93 2.38 10.77
CA VAL A 8 -10.00 1.80 9.94
C VAL A 8 -9.43 1.03 8.74
N TYR A 9 -8.33 1.52 8.15
CA TYR A 9 -7.63 0.81 7.09
C TYR A 9 -6.30 0.25 7.56
N ARG A 10 -6.19 -1.08 7.63
CA ARG A 10 -4.95 -1.75 8.00
C ARG A 10 -3.91 -1.65 6.88
N SER A 11 -2.67 -1.27 7.21
CA SER A 11 -1.53 -1.41 6.33
C SER A 11 -1.13 -2.88 6.24
N ILE A 12 -0.99 -3.40 5.03
CA ILE A 12 -0.76 -4.83 4.78
C ILE A 12 0.69 -5.05 4.35
N GLU A 13 1.36 -5.96 5.05
CA GLU A 13 2.70 -6.42 4.68
C GLU A 13 2.65 -7.23 3.39
N HIS A 14 3.55 -6.90 2.46
CA HIS A 14 3.68 -7.58 1.19
C HIS A 14 5.15 -7.92 0.93
N ARG A 15 5.40 -9.02 0.23
CA ARG A 15 6.74 -9.50 -0.10
C ARG A 15 6.80 -10.05 -1.51
N ALA A 16 7.85 -9.70 -2.24
CA ALA A 16 8.22 -10.37 -3.48
C ALA A 16 9.14 -11.57 -3.18
N THR A 17 8.93 -12.68 -3.88
CA THR A 17 9.80 -13.85 -3.82
C THR A 17 10.61 -13.98 -5.10
N VAL A 18 11.86 -14.44 -4.98
CA VAL A 18 12.76 -14.65 -6.10
C VAL A 18 12.47 -15.99 -6.78
N ASN A 19 12.76 -16.07 -8.07
CA ASN A 19 12.62 -17.29 -8.88
C ASN A 19 13.91 -17.51 -9.68
N SER A 20 14.39 -18.75 -9.76
CA SER A 20 15.65 -19.10 -10.44
C SER A 20 15.51 -19.33 -11.95
N THR A 21 14.29 -19.41 -12.46
CA THR A 21 13.99 -19.80 -13.85
C THR A 21 13.51 -18.64 -14.71
N LYS A 22 12.88 -17.63 -14.11
CA LYS A 22 12.31 -16.49 -14.84
C LYS A 22 12.54 -15.20 -14.06
N GLU A 23 13.02 -14.18 -14.78
CA GLU A 23 13.15 -12.82 -14.28
C GLU A 23 11.78 -12.16 -14.06
N ARG A 24 11.70 -11.28 -13.06
CA ARG A 24 10.50 -10.49 -12.76
C ARG A 24 10.89 -9.02 -12.62
N LEU A 25 10.38 -8.19 -13.52
CA LEU A 25 10.44 -6.73 -13.42
C LEU A 25 9.11 -6.20 -12.85
N SER A 26 9.18 -5.23 -11.95
CA SER A 26 8.00 -4.54 -11.43
C SER A 26 8.31 -3.09 -11.08
N ILE A 27 7.37 -2.19 -11.36
CA ILE A 27 7.43 -0.78 -10.99
C ILE A 27 6.37 -0.52 -9.92
N ALA A 28 6.76 0.13 -8.83
CA ALA A 28 5.85 0.57 -7.78
C ALA A 28 5.88 2.09 -7.68
N THR A 29 4.70 2.72 -7.72
CA THR A 29 4.54 4.16 -7.53
C THR A 29 3.89 4.39 -6.18
N PHE A 30 4.53 5.20 -5.33
CA PHE A 30 4.03 5.52 -4.00
C PHE A 30 3.53 6.95 -3.95
N TYR A 31 2.33 7.15 -3.41
CA TYR A 31 1.77 8.47 -3.15
C TYR A 31 1.88 8.78 -1.66
N SER A 32 2.52 9.90 -1.32
CA SER A 32 2.64 10.41 0.03
C SER A 32 2.19 11.86 0.10
N SER A 33 1.80 12.30 1.29
CA SER A 33 1.61 13.73 1.57
C SER A 33 2.95 14.47 1.55
N ASN A 34 2.90 15.81 1.50
CA ASN A 34 4.09 16.66 1.46
C ASN A 34 4.96 16.45 2.72
N LEU A 35 6.29 16.53 2.57
CA LEU A 35 7.23 16.30 3.68
C LEU A 35 7.06 17.32 4.82
N ASP A 36 6.64 18.54 4.49
CA ASP A 36 6.40 19.62 5.44
C ASP A 36 5.04 19.52 6.16
N SER A 37 4.25 18.47 5.89
CA SER A 37 2.95 18.24 6.52
C SER A 37 3.06 17.33 7.74
N GLU A 38 2.02 17.36 8.58
CA GLU A 38 1.87 16.45 9.70
C GLU A 38 1.10 15.18 9.30
N LEU A 39 1.58 14.04 9.81
CA LEU A 39 0.91 12.76 9.74
C LEU A 39 0.20 12.48 11.06
N GLY A 40 -1.06 12.08 11.00
CA GLY A 40 -1.85 11.69 12.16
C GLY A 40 -3.29 11.35 11.76
N PRO A 41 -4.13 10.89 12.69
CA PRO A 41 -5.54 10.65 12.43
C PRO A 41 -6.24 11.89 11.87
N ALA A 42 -7.11 11.70 10.88
CA ALA A 42 -7.93 12.78 10.36
C ALA A 42 -8.84 13.32 11.46
N HIS A 43 -8.94 14.64 11.58
CA HIS A 43 -9.73 15.27 12.65
C HIS A 43 -11.20 14.85 12.64
N SER A 44 -11.77 14.59 11.46
CA SER A 44 -13.14 14.11 11.31
C SER A 44 -13.36 12.67 11.78
N LEU A 45 -12.29 11.91 12.03
CA LEU A 45 -12.34 10.52 12.48
C LEU A 45 -11.98 10.37 13.97
N VAL A 46 -11.75 11.48 14.68
CA VAL A 46 -11.42 11.49 16.11
C VAL A 46 -12.53 12.19 16.89
N GLY A 47 -13.00 11.57 17.98
CA GLY A 47 -14.04 12.12 18.83
C GLY A 47 -14.12 11.42 20.20
N PRO A 48 -15.07 11.80 21.06
CA PRO A 48 -15.22 11.23 22.41
C PRO A 48 -15.39 9.71 22.41
N ASP A 49 -16.15 9.19 21.44
CA ASP A 49 -16.41 7.75 21.31
C ASP A 49 -15.37 7.02 20.42
N ASN A 50 -14.48 7.77 19.76
CA ASN A 50 -13.42 7.23 18.92
C ASN A 50 -12.12 8.03 19.11
N PRO A 51 -11.36 7.77 20.20
CA PRO A 51 -10.14 8.51 20.49
C PRO A 51 -9.06 8.26 19.42
N ALA A 52 -8.12 9.19 19.32
CA ALA A 52 -6.97 9.02 18.45
C ALA A 52 -6.08 7.87 18.95
N VAL A 53 -5.92 6.83 18.13
CA VAL A 53 -5.06 5.67 18.44
C VAL A 53 -3.64 5.82 17.90
N PHE A 54 -3.38 6.83 17.07
CA PHE A 54 -2.05 7.16 16.56
C PHE A 54 -1.61 8.55 16.99
N ARG A 55 -0.31 8.70 17.26
CA ARG A 55 0.32 10.00 17.51
C ARG A 55 0.36 10.84 16.21
N ARG A 56 0.22 12.15 16.37
CA ARG A 56 0.49 13.14 15.32
C ARG A 56 1.97 13.54 15.33
N MET A 57 2.61 13.54 14.17
CA MET A 57 4.03 13.91 14.01
C MET A 57 4.32 14.44 12.60
N PRO A 58 5.37 15.25 12.40
CA PRO A 58 5.84 15.63 11.06
C PRO A 58 6.15 14.41 10.18
N ILE A 59 5.83 14.49 8.89
CA ILE A 59 6.10 13.40 7.93
C ILE A 59 7.60 13.13 7.79
N GLU A 60 8.43 14.17 7.83
CA GLU A 60 9.88 14.02 7.80
C GLU A 60 10.40 13.16 8.98
N GLU A 61 9.91 13.43 10.19
CA GLU A 61 10.26 12.65 11.40
C GLU A 61 9.83 11.19 11.23
N TYR A 62 8.59 10.96 10.76
CA TYR A 62 8.09 9.62 10.49
C TYR A 62 8.96 8.85 9.49
N PHE A 63 9.34 9.45 8.36
CA PHE A 63 10.19 8.77 7.38
C PHE A 63 11.59 8.51 7.91
N LYS A 64 12.16 9.47 8.66
CA LYS A 64 13.47 9.29 9.29
C LYS A 64 13.46 8.11 10.23
N GLU A 65 12.45 7.98 11.08
CA GLU A 65 12.28 6.84 11.98
C GLU A 65 12.03 5.53 11.21
N PHE A 66 11.17 5.57 10.19
CA PHE A 66 10.84 4.42 9.35
C PHE A 66 12.07 3.81 8.67
N PHE A 67 12.93 4.64 8.08
CA PHE A 67 14.15 4.17 7.41
C PHE A 67 15.30 3.88 8.38
N ALA A 68 15.31 4.48 9.58
CA ALA A 68 16.29 4.19 10.61
C ALA A 68 16.08 2.82 11.29
N GLN A 69 14.85 2.30 11.27
CA GLN A 69 14.56 0.99 11.84
C GLN A 69 15.20 -0.12 11.00
N LYS A 70 16.21 -0.78 11.58
CA LYS A 70 16.72 -2.06 11.08
C LYS A 70 15.61 -3.12 11.14
N LEU A 71 15.11 -3.52 9.98
CA LEU A 71 14.43 -4.80 9.67
C LEU A 71 13.55 -5.40 10.80
N ASN A 72 12.72 -4.59 11.43
CA ASN A 72 11.55 -5.08 12.15
C ASN A 72 10.39 -4.27 11.59
N ALA A 73 9.81 -4.80 10.52
CA ALA A 73 8.53 -4.32 10.03
C ALA A 73 7.57 -4.29 11.23
N LYS A 74 6.90 -3.15 11.42
CA LYS A 74 5.82 -2.97 12.40
C LYS A 74 6.21 -2.72 13.87
N LYS A 75 7.27 -1.95 14.17
CA LYS A 75 7.52 -1.47 15.55
C LYS A 75 7.52 0.04 15.80
N ALA A 76 7.67 0.90 14.80
CA ALA A 76 7.37 2.32 15.04
C ALA A 76 5.87 2.57 14.94
N VAL A 77 5.33 3.19 15.98
CA VAL A 77 3.98 3.75 16.11
C VAL A 77 2.86 2.80 16.57
N LEU A 78 3.06 1.49 16.63
CA LEU A 78 2.00 0.54 16.99
C LEU A 78 2.31 -0.25 18.26
N GLU A 79 1.94 0.29 19.43
CA GLU A 79 1.54 -0.54 20.55
C GLU A 79 0.01 -0.61 20.57
N GLN A 80 -0.55 -1.69 20.01
CA GLN A 80 -1.37 -2.65 20.76
C GLN A 80 -1.94 -3.72 19.83
N ASP A 81 -1.79 -4.94 20.31
CA ASP A 81 -2.18 -6.21 19.73
C ASP A 81 -3.70 -6.39 19.95
N GLN A 82 -4.52 -6.43 18.89
CA GLN A 82 -5.88 -6.97 18.98
C GLN A 82 -6.26 -7.78 17.74
N GLN A 83 -6.29 -9.09 18.01
CA GLN A 83 -6.96 -10.18 17.31
C GLN A 83 -8.36 -9.78 16.82
N GLY A 84 -8.63 -9.96 15.52
CA GLY A 84 -9.97 -9.71 14.96
C GLY A 84 -9.96 -9.77 13.43
N ASP A 85 -10.28 -10.94 12.90
CA ASP A 85 -10.56 -11.15 11.47
C ASP A 85 -11.94 -10.58 11.13
N GLU A 86 -12.02 -9.27 10.88
CA GLU A 86 -13.11 -8.70 10.09
C GLU A 86 -12.53 -7.95 8.89
N GLN A 87 -12.68 -8.58 7.74
CA GLN A 87 -12.26 -8.10 6.42
C GLN A 87 -13.19 -6.98 5.97
N CYS A 88 -12.77 -5.74 6.12
CA CYS A 88 -13.38 -4.64 5.38
C CYS A 88 -12.64 -4.47 4.04
N ALA A 89 -13.31 -4.88 2.96
CA ALA A 89 -12.87 -4.61 1.59
C ALA A 89 -12.88 -3.09 1.36
N MET A 90 -11.79 -2.57 0.81
CA MET A 90 -11.71 -1.21 0.30
C MET A 90 -11.89 -1.28 -1.21
N ASN A 91 -13.01 -0.75 -1.71
CA ASN A 91 -13.18 -0.44 -3.11
C ASN A 91 -12.32 0.79 -3.44
N SER A 92 -11.03 0.59 -3.65
CA SER A 92 -10.21 1.60 -4.32
C SER A 92 -10.39 1.40 -5.83
N THR A 93 -11.51 1.85 -6.38
CA THR A 93 -11.62 2.05 -7.82
C THR A 93 -10.78 3.27 -8.18
N GLY A 94 -9.47 3.08 -8.32
CA GLY A 94 -8.79 3.77 -9.40
C GLY A 94 -9.40 3.25 -10.70
N ASP A 95 -9.82 4.13 -11.60
CA ASP A 95 -10.42 3.71 -12.87
C ASP A 95 -9.50 2.69 -13.54
N GLU A 96 -10.01 1.49 -13.82
CA GLU A 96 -9.23 0.41 -14.45
C GLU A 96 -8.55 0.92 -15.73
N GLN A 97 -9.24 1.79 -16.46
CA GLN A 97 -8.74 2.47 -17.66
C GLN A 97 -7.50 3.32 -17.40
N TYR A 98 -7.44 4.04 -16.27
CA TYR A 98 -6.30 4.87 -15.89
C TYR A 98 -5.10 4.02 -15.47
N SER A 99 -5.33 2.95 -14.70
CA SER A 99 -4.26 2.01 -14.35
C SER A 99 -3.70 1.29 -15.59
N MET A 100 -4.57 0.92 -16.54
CA MET A 100 -4.18 0.30 -17.80
C MET A 100 -3.46 1.28 -18.74
N SER A 101 -3.83 2.57 -18.75
CA SER A 101 -3.16 3.58 -19.58
C SER A 101 -1.73 3.86 -19.09
N ILE A 102 -1.52 3.92 -17.77
CA ILE A 102 -0.18 3.97 -17.17
C ILE A 102 0.62 2.74 -17.60
N GLY A 103 0.04 1.55 -17.53
CA GLY A 103 0.68 0.30 -17.97
C GLY A 103 1.18 0.35 -19.42
N LYS A 104 0.37 0.91 -20.33
CA LYS A 104 0.75 1.11 -21.75
C LYS A 104 1.91 2.08 -21.91
N GLN A 105 1.86 3.23 -21.24
CA GLN A 105 2.92 4.25 -21.29
C GLN A 105 4.28 3.70 -20.81
N TRP A 106 4.28 2.88 -19.76
CA TRP A 106 5.51 2.24 -19.28
C TRP A 106 6.09 1.24 -20.26
N LYS A 107 5.24 0.49 -20.97
CA LYS A 107 5.70 -0.46 -22.00
C LYS A 107 6.42 0.27 -23.13
N GLU A 108 5.86 1.38 -23.58
CA GLU A 108 6.46 2.26 -24.59
C GLU A 108 7.77 2.89 -24.08
N PHE A 109 7.80 3.38 -22.83
CA PHE A 109 9.00 3.97 -22.24
C PHE A 109 10.17 2.99 -22.08
N LEU A 110 9.88 1.73 -21.73
CA LEU A 110 10.88 0.70 -21.48
C LEU A 110 11.32 -0.09 -22.72
N ASP A 111 10.69 0.17 -23.88
CA ASP A 111 10.83 -0.66 -25.10
C ASP A 111 10.64 -2.16 -24.81
N TYR A 112 9.70 -2.48 -23.92
CA TYR A 112 9.50 -3.84 -23.43
C TYR A 112 8.49 -4.56 -24.32
N ASN A 113 8.97 -5.50 -25.14
CA ASN A 113 8.15 -6.20 -26.14
C ASN A 113 7.29 -7.34 -25.58
N ASP A 114 7.56 -7.80 -24.36
CA ASP A 114 6.79 -8.87 -23.72
C ASP A 114 5.50 -8.35 -23.06
N SER A 115 4.55 -9.26 -22.79
CA SER A 115 3.28 -8.92 -22.14
C SER A 115 3.48 -8.55 -20.67
N ILE A 116 3.03 -7.38 -20.26
CA ILE A 116 2.99 -6.98 -18.85
C ILE A 116 1.66 -7.44 -18.26
N GLY A 117 1.73 -8.30 -17.24
CA GLY A 117 0.55 -8.78 -16.53
C GLY A 117 0.14 -7.86 -15.40
N PHE A 118 -1.14 -7.53 -15.32
CA PHE A 118 -1.73 -6.68 -14.29
C PHE A 118 -2.66 -7.48 -13.39
N ILE A 119 -2.56 -7.21 -12.09
CA ILE A 119 -3.47 -7.72 -11.06
C ILE A 119 -3.87 -6.53 -10.21
N PHE A 120 -5.18 -6.31 -10.08
CA PHE A 120 -5.71 -5.29 -9.17
C PHE A 120 -5.64 -5.79 -7.74
N HIS A 121 -5.52 -4.86 -6.79
CA HIS A 121 -5.41 -5.17 -5.37
C HIS A 121 -6.54 -6.09 -4.87
N ASP A 122 -7.77 -5.87 -5.35
CA ASP A 122 -8.93 -6.69 -4.96
C ASP A 122 -8.86 -8.11 -5.52
N ASP A 123 -8.36 -8.29 -6.74
CA ASP A 123 -8.13 -9.61 -7.32
C ASP A 123 -6.98 -10.35 -6.59
N ALA A 124 -5.91 -9.63 -6.22
CA ALA A 124 -4.81 -10.17 -5.42
C ALA A 124 -5.28 -10.60 -4.02
N LYS A 125 -6.16 -9.83 -3.38
CA LYS A 125 -6.74 -10.17 -2.06
C LYS A 125 -7.64 -11.40 -2.13
N ARG A 126 -8.49 -11.50 -3.14
CA ARG A 126 -9.47 -12.60 -3.25
C ARG A 126 -8.79 -13.94 -3.56
N LEU A 127 -7.71 -13.89 -4.33
CA LEU A 127 -7.10 -15.09 -4.88
C LEU A 127 -5.75 -15.44 -4.23
N ASP A 128 -5.16 -14.53 -3.45
CA ASP A 128 -3.86 -14.70 -2.79
C ASP A 128 -2.82 -15.32 -3.75
N ARG A 129 -2.28 -16.50 -3.44
CA ARG A 129 -1.30 -17.20 -4.29
C ARG A 129 -1.87 -17.71 -5.63
N ALA A 130 -3.19 -17.79 -5.76
CA ALA A 130 -3.87 -18.16 -6.99
C ALA A 130 -4.20 -16.96 -7.88
N ALA A 131 -3.86 -15.73 -7.46
CA ALA A 131 -4.08 -14.53 -8.26
C ALA A 131 -3.29 -14.64 -9.57
N LYS A 132 -4.01 -14.61 -10.68
CA LYS A 132 -3.43 -14.60 -12.03
C LYS A 132 -3.60 -13.22 -12.64
N ASN A 133 -2.68 -12.87 -13.53
CA ASN A 133 -2.78 -11.67 -14.35
C ASN A 133 -4.13 -11.69 -15.07
N ARG A 134 -4.97 -10.70 -14.78
CA ARG A 134 -6.31 -10.58 -15.38
C ARG A 134 -6.26 -9.81 -16.69
N TYR A 135 -5.27 -8.93 -16.83
CA TYR A 135 -5.07 -8.10 -18.00
C TYR A 135 -3.61 -8.20 -18.45
N ASN A 136 -3.41 -8.20 -19.76
CA ASN A 136 -2.10 -8.14 -20.39
C ASN A 136 -2.05 -6.87 -21.25
N VAL A 137 -0.93 -6.15 -21.17
CA VAL A 137 -0.62 -4.99 -22.02
C VAL A 137 0.64 -5.26 -22.80
#